data_AF-A0AAE1G6I5-F1
#
_entry.id   AF-A0AAE1G6I5-F1
#
_cell.length_a   1.000
_cell.length_b   1.000
_cell.length_c   1.000
_cell.angle_alpha   90.00
_cell.angle_beta   90.00
_cell.angle_gamma   90.00
#
_symmetry.space_group_name_H-M   'P 1'
#
loop_
_entity.id
_entity.type
_entity.pdbx_description
1 polymer ?
#
loop_
_entity_poly.entity_id
_entity_poly.type
_entity_poly.pdbx_seq_one_letter_code
_entity_poly.pdbx_strand_id
1 'polypeptide(L)'
;MVLPKSEKDRIAGMIMQGIEHHKILERVRETSGRNRTSILEKKDIENIIAAYGLSVNQSRHSDNSTSVRLIAQDMKDAGELLYFKDQGELDPQNTEIPSEEFVLAFMKEGQQLMFSEQLKNTEKLQLTTLMTITDLHQGFPVAFLISSTVNTEIVKVFLDKTKDRMGVVQAQVFMSDDDPLF
;
A
#
# COMPACT_ATOMS: atom_id res chain seq x y z
N MET A 1 -20.86 -13.03 -23.82
CA MET A 1 -19.88 -14.12 -23.98
C MET A 1 -19.69 -14.79 -22.62
N VAL A 2 -19.59 -16.12 -22.52
CA VAL A 2 -19.49 -16.80 -21.21
C VAL A 2 -18.05 -17.25 -20.99
N LEU A 3 -17.30 -16.49 -20.18
CA LEU A 3 -15.97 -16.88 -19.74
C LEU A 3 -16.05 -18.05 -18.73
N PRO A 4 -15.10 -19.00 -18.76
CA PRO A 4 -14.99 -20.04 -17.74
C PRO A 4 -14.82 -19.44 -16.34
N LYS A 5 -15.35 -20.10 -15.31
CA LYS A 5 -15.29 -19.63 -13.93
C LYS A 5 -13.85 -19.41 -13.44
N SER A 6 -12.93 -20.31 -13.82
CA SER A 6 -11.50 -20.21 -13.49
C SER A 6 -10.84 -18.94 -14.06
N GLU A 7 -11.24 -18.52 -15.26
CA GLU A 7 -10.74 -17.30 -15.90
C GLU A 7 -11.28 -16.06 -15.19
N LYS A 8 -12.56 -16.08 -14.81
CA LYS A 8 -13.20 -15.00 -14.04
C LYS A 8 -12.57 -14.83 -12.66
N ASP A 9 -12.28 -15.93 -11.97
CA ASP A 9 -11.60 -15.92 -10.67
C ASP A 9 -10.19 -15.33 -10.78
N ARG A 10 -9.45 -15.67 -11.86
CA ARG A 10 -8.12 -15.09 -12.14
C ARG A 10 -8.20 -13.58 -12.40
N ILE A 11 -9.15 -13.13 -13.22
CA ILE A 11 -9.37 -11.72 -13.53
C ILE A 11 -9.78 -10.95 -12.27
N ALA A 12 -10.70 -11.51 -11.46
CA ALA A 12 -11.09 -10.92 -10.18
C ALA A 12 -9.89 -10.77 -9.22
N GLY A 13 -9.00 -11.76 -9.14
CA GLY A 13 -7.76 -11.65 -8.37
C GLY A 13 -6.85 -10.51 -8.83
N MET A 14 -6.71 -10.31 -10.15
CA MET A 14 -5.92 -9.19 -10.71
C MET A 14 -6.55 -7.82 -10.39
N ILE A 15 -7.88 -7.74 -10.41
CA ILE A 15 -8.63 -6.53 -10.05
C ILE A 15 -8.43 -6.21 -8.56
N MET A 16 -8.50 -7.21 -7.68
CA MET A 16 -8.24 -7.04 -6.25
C MET A 16 -6.81 -6.58 -5.94
N GLN A 17 -5.85 -6.94 -6.80
CA GLN A 17 -4.46 -6.48 -6.71
C GLN A 17 -4.26 -5.04 -7.22
N GLY A 18 -5.32 -4.35 -7.65
CA GLY A 18 -5.26 -2.98 -8.13
C GLY A 18 -4.62 -2.82 -9.52
N ILE A 19 -4.55 -3.90 -10.30
CA ILE A 19 -3.98 -3.85 -11.65
C ILE A 19 -4.95 -3.11 -12.59
N GLU A 20 -4.43 -2.14 -13.34
CA GLU A 20 -5.23 -1.38 -14.29
C GLU A 20 -5.87 -2.25 -15.37
N HIS A 21 -7.10 -1.89 -15.75
CA HIS A 21 -7.92 -2.66 -16.70
C HIS A 21 -7.21 -2.90 -18.04
N HIS A 22 -6.44 -1.92 -18.54
CA HIS A 22 -5.73 -2.05 -19.81
C HIS A 22 -4.62 -3.13 -19.74
N LYS A 23 -3.90 -3.22 -18.61
CA LYS A 23 -2.87 -4.24 -18.36
C LYS A 23 -3.48 -5.63 -18.18
N ILE A 24 -4.65 -5.71 -17.57
CA ILE A 24 -5.41 -6.97 -17.47
C ILE A 24 -5.79 -7.46 -18.88
N LEU A 25 -6.33 -6.57 -19.71
CA LEU A 25 -6.69 -6.90 -21.10
C LEU A 25 -5.47 -7.35 -21.93
N GLU A 26 -4.33 -6.71 -21.75
CA GLU A 26 -3.08 -7.07 -22.43
C GLU A 26 -2.54 -8.43 -21.97
N ARG A 27 -2.46 -8.67 -20.66
CA ARG A 27 -1.99 -9.95 -20.10
C ARG A 27 -2.86 -11.13 -20.47
N VAL A 28 -4.19 -10.93 -20.55
CA VAL A 28 -5.08 -12.01 -20.99
C VAL A 28 -4.91 -12.28 -22.49
N ARG A 29 -4.63 -11.26 -23.31
CA ARG A 29 -4.28 -11.45 -24.73
C ARG A 29 -2.98 -12.23 -24.92
N GLU A 30 -1.97 -11.97 -24.10
CA GLU A 30 -0.69 -12.70 -24.12
C GLU A 30 -0.84 -14.16 -23.69
N THR A 31 -1.67 -14.45 -22.69
CA THR A 31 -1.93 -15.83 -22.24
C THR A 31 -2.81 -16.63 -23.20
N SER A 32 -3.58 -15.97 -24.08
CA SER A 32 -4.50 -16.60 -25.04
C SER A 32 -3.82 -17.11 -26.33
N GLY A 33 -2.57 -17.56 -26.21
CA GLY A 33 -1.78 -18.09 -27.32
C GLY A 33 -2.57 -19.05 -28.22
N ARG A 34 -2.75 -18.66 -29.49
CA ARG A 34 -3.30 -19.45 -30.61
C ARG A 34 -4.76 -19.91 -30.58
N ASN A 35 -5.54 -19.71 -29.52
CA ASN A 35 -6.99 -19.99 -29.56
C ASN A 35 -7.81 -18.69 -29.66
N ARG A 36 -8.47 -18.53 -30.81
CA ARG A 36 -9.31 -17.39 -31.25
C ARG A 36 -10.61 -17.19 -30.44
N THR A 37 -10.61 -17.37 -29.12
CA THR A 37 -11.87 -17.46 -28.36
C THR A 37 -12.01 -16.55 -27.15
N SER A 38 -11.28 -15.45 -27.04
CA SER A 38 -11.70 -14.38 -26.12
C SER A 38 -11.12 -13.02 -26.50
N ILE A 39 -11.92 -12.21 -27.18
CA ILE A 39 -11.71 -10.75 -27.14
C ILE A 39 -12.43 -10.31 -25.87
N LEU A 40 -11.71 -10.29 -24.75
CA LEU A 40 -12.22 -9.62 -23.56
C LEU A 40 -12.40 -8.14 -23.87
N GLU A 41 -13.61 -7.65 -23.68
CA GLU A 41 -13.91 -6.23 -23.75
C GLU A 41 -13.92 -5.62 -22.35
N LYS A 42 -13.76 -4.30 -22.28
CA LYS A 42 -13.87 -3.55 -21.02
C LYS A 42 -15.19 -3.86 -20.28
N LYS A 43 -16.26 -4.11 -21.03
CA LYS A 43 -17.58 -4.49 -20.52
C LYS A 43 -17.58 -5.83 -19.79
N ASP A 44 -16.76 -6.80 -20.20
CA ASP A 44 -16.65 -8.09 -19.52
C ASP A 44 -15.97 -7.96 -18.16
N ILE A 45 -14.98 -7.06 -18.05
CA ILE A 45 -14.35 -6.70 -16.78
C ILE A 45 -15.38 -6.05 -15.85
N GLU A 46 -16.15 -5.09 -16.34
CA GLU A 46 -17.23 -4.43 -15.57
C GLU A 46 -18.29 -5.43 -15.08
N ASN A 47 -18.64 -6.42 -15.89
CA ASN A 47 -19.56 -7.49 -15.49
C ASN A 47 -18.96 -8.40 -14.41
N ILE A 48 -17.66 -8.68 -14.45
CA ILE A 48 -16.96 -9.46 -13.40
C ILE A 48 -16.90 -8.65 -12.11
N ILE A 49 -16.61 -7.36 -12.19
CA ILE A 49 -16.61 -6.45 -11.02
C ILE A 49 -17.97 -6.49 -10.32
N ALA A 50 -19.05 -6.32 -11.08
CA ALA A 50 -20.41 -6.37 -10.56
C ALA A 50 -20.77 -7.75 -9.99
N ALA A 51 -20.38 -8.84 -10.67
CA ALA A 51 -20.69 -10.21 -10.24
C ALA A 51 -19.98 -10.62 -8.93
N TYR A 52 -18.79 -10.08 -8.68
CA TYR A 52 -17.99 -10.39 -7.49
C TYR A 52 -18.14 -9.34 -6.37
N GLY A 53 -19.00 -8.33 -6.57
CA GLY A 53 -19.20 -7.24 -5.60
C GLY A 53 -17.92 -6.46 -5.32
N LEU A 54 -17.00 -6.41 -6.30
CA LEU A 54 -15.73 -5.73 -6.13
C LEU A 54 -15.96 -4.22 -6.22
N SER A 55 -15.60 -3.49 -5.18
CA SER A 55 -15.45 -2.04 -5.27
C SER A 55 -14.21 -1.75 -6.08
N VAL A 56 -14.35 -1.67 -7.40
CA VAL A 56 -13.28 -1.13 -8.23
C VAL A 56 -13.21 0.35 -7.91
N ASN A 57 -12.22 0.68 -7.10
CA ASN A 57 -11.59 1.99 -7.11
C ASN A 57 -11.09 2.17 -8.54
N GLN A 58 -12.01 2.58 -9.44
CA GLN A 58 -11.68 2.92 -10.80
C GLN A 58 -10.50 3.85 -10.68
N SER A 59 -9.39 3.42 -11.27
CA SER A 59 -8.19 4.21 -11.53
C SER A 59 -8.53 5.70 -11.41
N ARG A 60 -8.28 6.25 -10.21
CA ARG A 60 -8.12 7.68 -10.07
C ARG A 60 -7.04 8.03 -11.10
N HIS A 61 -7.35 9.02 -11.92
CA HIS A 61 -6.78 9.31 -13.23
C HIS A 61 -5.28 8.98 -13.42
N SER A 62 -4.91 8.79 -14.69
CA SER A 62 -3.54 8.60 -15.21
C SER A 62 -2.51 9.68 -14.81
N ASP A 63 -2.90 10.67 -14.00
CA ASP A 63 -2.03 11.55 -13.25
C ASP A 63 -2.05 11.15 -11.77
N ASN A 64 -1.04 10.40 -11.33
CA ASN A 64 -0.87 10.01 -9.93
C ASN A 64 -0.89 11.22 -8.97
N SER A 65 -0.41 12.39 -9.41
CA SER A 65 -0.42 13.64 -8.63
C SER A 65 -1.84 14.12 -8.34
N THR A 66 -2.72 14.15 -9.35
CA THR A 66 -4.13 14.57 -9.19
C THR A 66 -4.87 13.68 -8.21
N SER A 67 -4.61 12.38 -8.25
CA SER A 67 -5.23 11.38 -7.38
C SER A 67 -4.86 11.56 -5.91
N VAL A 68 -3.59 11.85 -5.64
CA VAL A 68 -3.07 12.07 -4.28
C VAL A 68 -3.53 13.43 -3.73
N ARG A 69 -3.59 14.45 -4.59
CA ARG A 69 -4.09 15.78 -4.23
C ARG A 69 -5.57 15.77 -3.85
N LEU A 70 -6.37 14.98 -4.55
CA LEU A 70 -7.78 14.75 -4.19
C LEU A 70 -7.90 14.06 -2.83
N ILE A 71 -7.08 13.04 -2.55
CA ILE A 71 -7.06 12.38 -1.24
C ILE A 71 -6.63 13.34 -0.14
N ALA A 72 -5.60 14.17 -0.38
CA ALA A 72 -5.16 15.18 0.57
C ALA A 72 -6.26 16.21 0.85
N GLN A 73 -7.03 16.58 -0.18
CA GLN A 73 -8.20 17.45 -0.01
C GLN A 73 -9.29 16.77 0.81
N ASP A 74 -9.64 15.50 0.52
CA ASP A 74 -10.60 14.72 1.31
C ASP A 74 -10.17 14.63 2.79
N MET A 75 -8.88 14.40 3.05
CA MET A 75 -8.31 14.36 4.41
C MET A 75 -8.33 15.73 5.09
N LYS A 76 -8.13 16.81 4.33
CA LYS A 76 -8.22 18.18 4.85
C LYS A 76 -9.64 18.51 5.28
N ASP A 77 -10.62 18.14 4.46
CA ASP A 77 -12.03 18.35 4.76
C ASP A 77 -12.49 17.52 5.96
N ALA A 78 -11.89 16.34 6.17
CA ALA A 78 -12.09 15.51 7.35
C ALA A 78 -11.33 16.00 8.61
N GLY A 79 -10.48 17.04 8.51
CA GLY A 79 -9.64 17.51 9.61
C GLY A 79 -8.51 16.53 9.99
N GLU A 80 -8.20 15.59 9.12
CA GLU A 80 -7.16 14.58 9.31
C GLU A 80 -5.82 15.03 8.72
N LEU A 81 -5.80 16.02 7.81
CA LEU A 81 -4.57 16.48 7.18
C LEU A 81 -3.75 17.39 8.12
N LEU A 82 -2.49 17.03 8.36
CA LEU A 82 -1.54 17.84 9.12
C LEU A 82 -0.69 18.72 8.19
N TYR A 83 -0.21 18.16 7.09
CA TYR A 83 0.65 18.85 6.13
C TYR A 83 0.59 18.18 4.75
N PHE A 84 0.64 18.97 3.69
CA PHE A 84 0.70 18.48 2.31
C PHE A 84 1.53 19.40 1.44
N LYS A 85 2.43 18.82 0.65
CA LYS A 85 3.23 19.47 -0.38
C LYS A 85 3.42 18.50 -1.53
N ASP A 86 3.03 18.91 -2.73
CA ASP A 86 3.22 18.09 -3.93
C ASP A 86 4.64 18.26 -4.52
N GLN A 87 5.05 17.34 -5.40
CA GLN A 87 6.32 17.46 -6.11
C GLN A 87 6.29 18.67 -7.06
N GLY A 88 7.39 19.41 -7.09
CA GLY A 88 7.53 20.66 -7.85
C GLY A 88 6.95 21.88 -7.14
N GLU A 89 6.25 21.73 -6.01
CA GLU A 89 5.77 22.85 -5.22
C GLU A 89 6.86 23.33 -4.24
N LEU A 90 7.04 24.65 -4.17
CA LEU A 90 7.83 25.29 -3.13
C LEU A 90 6.89 25.67 -1.99
N ASP A 91 7.28 25.33 -0.76
CA ASP A 91 6.59 25.81 0.44
C ASP A 91 7.36 27.01 1.01
N PRO A 92 6.82 28.24 0.91
CA PRO A 92 7.48 29.43 1.46
C PRO A 92 7.66 29.40 2.98
N GLN A 93 6.86 28.57 3.69
CA GLN A 93 6.95 28.44 5.15
C GLN A 93 7.91 27.32 5.58
N ASN A 94 8.23 26.38 4.68
CA ASN A 94 9.12 25.26 4.93
C ASN A 94 10.19 25.15 3.83
N THR A 95 11.04 26.18 3.73
CA THR A 95 12.06 26.28 2.67
C THR A 95 13.16 25.22 2.77
N GLU A 96 13.21 24.46 3.87
CA GLU A 96 14.13 23.33 4.04
C GLU A 96 13.71 22.10 3.24
N ILE A 97 12.45 22.03 2.78
CA ILE A 97 11.92 20.91 2.00
C ILE A 97 12.15 21.20 0.51
N PRO A 98 13.01 20.45 -0.20
CA PRO A 98 13.27 20.66 -1.62
C PRO A 98 12.01 20.54 -2.47
N SER A 99 11.95 21.23 -3.61
CA SER A 99 10.73 21.25 -4.44
C SER A 99 10.41 19.87 -5.01
N GLU A 100 11.41 19.04 -5.30
CA GLU A 100 11.29 17.67 -5.77
C GLU A 100 10.64 16.70 -4.77
N GLU A 101 10.65 17.04 -3.48
CA GLU A 101 10.14 16.16 -2.42
C GLU A 101 8.62 16.22 -2.29
N PHE A 102 7.99 15.05 -2.27
CA PHE A 102 6.57 14.88 -1.95
C PHE A 102 6.39 14.71 -0.44
N VAL A 103 5.47 15.45 0.17
CA VAL A 103 5.18 15.31 1.61
C VAL A 103 3.68 15.25 1.84
N LEU A 104 3.24 14.21 2.55
CA LEU A 104 1.89 14.07 3.04
C LEU A 104 1.94 13.60 4.50
N ALA A 105 1.47 14.43 5.41
CA ALA A 105 1.30 14.11 6.82
C ALA A 105 -0.18 14.23 7.18
N PHE A 106 -0.72 13.20 7.82
CA PHE A 106 -2.11 13.16 8.26
C PHE A 106 -2.22 12.37 9.57
N MET A 107 -3.26 12.65 10.34
CA MET A 107 -3.59 11.98 11.60
C MET A 107 -5.11 11.84 11.69
N LYS A 108 -5.59 10.60 11.70
CA LYS A 108 -7.01 10.30 11.82
C LYS A 108 -7.55 10.58 13.20
N GLU A 109 -8.85 10.80 13.31
CA GLU A 109 -9.52 11.11 14.59
C GLU A 109 -9.18 10.08 15.70
N GLY A 110 -9.23 8.78 15.38
CA GLY A 110 -8.84 7.74 16.34
C GLY A 110 -7.38 7.84 16.81
N GLN A 111 -6.47 8.28 15.94
CA GLN A 111 -5.06 8.51 16.31
C GLN A 111 -4.91 9.77 17.16
N GLN A 112 -5.67 10.83 16.87
CA GLN A 112 -5.69 12.06 17.68
C GLN A 112 -6.17 11.78 19.10
N LEU A 113 -7.24 10.99 19.24
CA LEU A 113 -7.78 10.56 20.54
C LEU A 113 -6.73 9.75 21.31
N MET A 114 -6.14 8.73 20.67
CA MET A 114 -5.08 7.92 21.30
C MET A 114 -3.85 8.75 21.69
N PHE A 115 -3.43 9.71 20.86
CA PHE A 115 -2.32 10.61 21.18
C PHE A 115 -2.63 11.47 22.40
N SER A 116 -3.86 11.96 22.51
CA SER A 116 -4.32 12.76 23.66
C SER A 116 -4.46 11.93 24.95
N GLU A 117 -4.83 10.65 24.85
CA GLU A 117 -4.97 9.74 25.99
C GLU A 117 -3.61 9.16 26.44
N GLN A 118 -2.70 8.84 25.51
CA GLN A 118 -1.36 8.31 25.83
C GLN A 118 -0.45 9.35 26.48
N LEU A 119 -0.68 10.66 26.28
CA LEU A 119 -0.01 11.69 27.09
C LEU A 119 -0.32 11.58 28.60
N LYS A 120 -1.37 10.83 28.99
CA LYS A 120 -1.72 10.57 30.40
C LYS A 120 -1.23 9.20 30.91
N ASN A 121 -0.84 8.28 30.03
CA ASN A 121 -0.39 6.94 30.39
C ASN A 121 0.97 6.66 29.74
N THR A 122 2.03 7.02 30.47
CA THR A 122 3.43 6.83 30.08
C THR A 122 3.85 5.36 30.18
N GLU A 123 3.30 4.49 29.34
CA GLU A 123 4.05 3.30 28.91
C GLU A 123 4.56 3.58 27.51
N LYS A 124 5.88 3.72 27.37
CA LYS A 124 6.53 3.93 26.08
C LYS A 124 6.32 2.69 25.22
N LEU A 125 5.38 2.74 24.29
CA LEU A 125 5.28 1.75 23.24
C LEU A 125 6.37 2.00 22.19
N GLN A 126 6.98 0.93 21.72
CA GLN A 126 7.98 0.91 20.66
C GLN A 126 7.36 0.27 19.41
N LEU A 127 7.68 0.83 18.24
CA LEU A 127 7.29 0.31 16.94
C LEU A 127 8.51 -0.22 16.21
N THR A 128 8.55 -1.53 15.97
CA THR A 128 9.52 -2.16 15.08
C THR A 128 8.85 -2.41 13.72
N THR A 129 9.48 -1.96 12.64
CA THR A 129 8.95 -2.10 11.27
C THR A 129 9.86 -3.01 10.46
N LEU A 130 9.30 -4.07 9.86
CA LEU A 130 9.99 -4.86 8.85
C LEU A 130 9.75 -4.21 7.49
N MET A 131 10.81 -3.89 6.76
CA MET A 131 10.76 -3.24 5.46
C MET A 131 11.38 -4.12 4.38
N THR A 132 10.88 -3.99 3.15
CA THR A 132 11.54 -4.50 1.94
C THR A 132 11.94 -3.32 1.07
N ILE A 133 12.88 -3.54 0.15
CA ILE A 133 13.17 -2.59 -0.92
C ILE A 133 12.30 -2.97 -2.13
N THR A 134 11.64 -1.98 -2.73
CA THR A 134 10.86 -2.15 -3.96
C THR A 134 11.73 -2.01 -5.19
N ASP A 135 11.19 -2.33 -6.37
CA ASP A 135 11.88 -2.14 -7.66
C ASP A 135 12.30 -0.69 -7.93
N LEU A 136 11.69 0.28 -7.23
CA LEU A 136 12.03 1.70 -7.30
C LEU A 136 13.10 2.11 -6.27
N HIS A 137 13.76 1.15 -5.61
CA HIS A 137 14.75 1.37 -4.55
C HIS A 137 14.19 2.14 -3.34
N GLN A 138 12.89 2.05 -3.11
CA GLN A 138 12.22 2.66 -1.96
C GLN A 138 11.94 1.61 -0.89
N GLY A 139 12.12 1.99 0.37
CA GLY A 139 11.70 1.16 1.50
C GLY A 139 10.18 1.08 1.58
N PHE A 140 9.63 -0.13 1.61
CA PHE A 140 8.20 -0.38 1.78
C PHE A 140 7.97 -1.21 3.04
N PRO A 141 7.17 -0.73 4.01
CA PRO A 141 6.89 -1.48 5.23
C PRO A 141 5.98 -2.68 4.92
N VAL A 142 6.40 -3.87 5.30
CA VAL A 142 5.69 -5.13 5.03
C VAL A 142 5.07 -5.75 6.29
N ALA A 143 5.57 -5.39 7.47
CA ALA A 143 4.99 -5.81 8.74
C ALA A 143 5.37 -4.85 9.89
N PHE A 144 4.55 -4.83 10.93
CA PHE A 144 4.72 -3.96 12.10
C PHE A 144 4.60 -4.77 13.40
N LEU A 145 5.44 -4.45 14.37
CA LEU A 145 5.40 -4.95 15.74
C LEU A 145 5.29 -3.75 16.68
N ILE A 146 4.24 -3.72 17.50
CA ILE A 146 4.07 -2.73 18.57
C ILE A 146 4.24 -3.46 19.90
N SER A 147 5.21 -3.05 20.72
CA SER A 147 5.50 -3.67 22.00
C SER A 147 5.94 -2.65 23.05
N SER A 148 5.69 -2.92 24.33
CA SER A 148 6.16 -2.06 25.43
C SER A 148 7.68 -2.15 25.65
N THR A 149 8.34 -3.17 25.07
CA THR A 149 9.80 -3.35 25.09
C THR A 149 10.20 -4.14 23.86
N VAL A 150 11.41 -3.91 23.36
CA VAL A 150 11.99 -4.59 22.21
C VAL A 150 13.19 -5.40 22.72
N ASN A 151 13.07 -6.73 22.63
CA ASN A 151 14.09 -7.70 23.07
C ASN A 151 14.11 -8.91 22.12
N THR A 152 15.08 -9.80 22.31
CA THR A 152 15.36 -10.87 21.34
C THR A 152 14.18 -11.84 21.23
N GLU A 153 13.52 -12.15 22.35
CA GLU A 153 12.38 -13.05 22.38
C GLU A 153 11.20 -12.48 21.58
N ILE A 154 10.91 -11.19 21.76
CA ILE A 154 9.80 -10.51 21.08
C ILE A 154 10.08 -10.40 19.58
N VAL A 155 11.28 -9.97 19.19
CA VAL A 155 11.67 -9.84 17.77
C VAL A 155 11.68 -11.21 17.09
N LYS A 156 12.17 -12.25 17.77
CA LYS A 156 12.15 -13.62 17.27
C LYS A 156 10.72 -14.09 17.01
N VAL A 157 9.79 -13.89 17.96
CA VAL A 157 8.37 -14.24 17.76
C VAL A 157 7.80 -13.50 16.55
N PHE A 158 8.12 -12.22 16.38
CA PHE A 158 7.67 -11.43 15.23
C PHE A 158 8.19 -11.98 13.89
N LEU A 159 9.48 -12.28 13.80
CA LEU A 159 10.10 -12.86 12.59
C LEU A 159 9.62 -14.29 12.33
N ASP A 160 9.46 -15.12 13.36
CA ASP A 160 8.93 -16.49 13.23
C ASP A 160 7.49 -16.47 12.73
N LYS A 161 6.62 -15.58 13.26
CA LYS A 161 5.24 -15.45 12.77
C LYS A 161 5.16 -14.92 11.35
N THR A 162 6.09 -14.04 10.97
CA THR A 162 6.21 -13.57 9.58
C THR A 162 6.61 -14.72 8.67
N LYS A 163 7.60 -15.54 9.08
CA LYS A 163 8.05 -16.73 8.36
C LYS A 163 6.96 -17.80 8.25
N ASP A 164 6.20 -18.05 9.31
CA ASP A 164 5.06 -18.99 9.31
C ASP A 164 4.05 -18.61 8.20
N ARG A 165 3.84 -17.31 7.98
CA ARG A 165 2.89 -16.78 7.00
C ARG A 165 3.46 -16.74 5.58
N MET A 166 4.71 -16.33 5.42
CA MET A 166 5.32 -16.06 4.12
C MET A 166 6.13 -17.24 3.58
N GLY A 167 6.43 -18.23 4.42
CA GLY A 167 7.41 -19.27 4.14
C GLY A 167 8.85 -18.78 4.36
N VAL A 168 9.81 -19.51 3.80
CA VAL A 168 11.23 -19.14 3.91
C VAL A 168 11.50 -17.91 3.04
N VAL A 169 11.78 -16.79 3.68
CA VAL A 169 12.21 -15.56 3.02
C VAL A 169 13.74 -15.59 2.90
N GLN A 170 14.26 -15.55 1.68
CA GLN A 170 15.69 -15.35 1.41
C GLN A 170 15.95 -13.88 1.13
N ALA A 171 16.61 -13.21 2.06
CA ALA A 171 17.13 -11.86 1.85
C ALA A 171 18.56 -11.94 1.28
N GLN A 172 18.86 -11.14 0.27
CA GLN A 172 20.24 -10.96 -0.21
C GLN A 172 21.06 -10.12 0.78
N VAL A 173 20.39 -9.14 1.39
CA VAL A 173 20.95 -8.24 2.39
C VAL A 173 19.89 -8.06 3.47
N PHE A 174 20.30 -8.19 4.73
CA PHE A 174 19.49 -7.83 5.89
C PHE A 174 20.16 -6.63 6.56
N MET A 175 19.38 -5.59 6.86
CA MET A 175 19.85 -4.38 7.52
C MET A 175 18.92 -4.08 8.69
N SER A 176 19.53 -3.76 9.83
CA SER A 176 18.89 -3.23 11.03
C SER A 176 19.50 -1.88 11.39
N ASP A 177 18.98 -1.26 12.45
CA ASP A 177 19.71 -0.18 13.12
C ASP A 177 20.97 -0.73 13.83
N ASP A 178 21.74 0.17 14.44
CA ASP A 178 22.94 -0.16 15.21
C ASP A 178 22.64 -0.56 16.67
N ASP A 179 21.38 -0.87 16.99
CA ASP A 179 21.03 -1.41 18.29
C ASP A 179 21.60 -2.84 18.42
N PRO A 180 22.34 -3.16 19.49
CA PRO A 180 22.93 -4.49 19.72
C PRO A 180 21.93 -5.65 19.71
N LEU A 181 20.64 -5.35 19.78
CA LEU A 181 19.58 -6.33 19.74
C LEU A 181 19.44 -7.05 18.38
N PHE A 182 19.65 -6.34 17.27
CA PHE A 182 19.35 -6.82 15.92
C PHE A 182 20.58 -7.41 15.22
#